data_AF-A0A9P6HXP8-F1
#
_entry.id   AF-A0A9P6HXP8-F1
#
_cell.length_a   1.000
_cell.length_b   1.000
_cell.length_c   1.000
_cell.angle_alpha   90.00
_cell.angle_beta   90.00
_cell.angle_gamma   90.00
#
_symmetry.space_group_name_H-M   'P 1'
#
loop_
_entity.id
_entity.type
_entity.pdbx_description
1 polymer ?
#
loop_
_entity_poly.entity_id
_entity_poly.type
_entity_poly.pdbx_seq_one_letter_code
_entity_poly.pdbx_strand_id
1 'polypeptide(L)'
;MKFAAFLLPLIPAALAAECSRDAGCPGCGTVDSVSFTQNGNTYTATSPSYGVMTMDDTTVSVQNTSNKWLLFCVYGSICVPLGAGDSCTTARQSTDNPALGLQVWSQ
;
A
#
# COMPACT_ATOMS: atom_id res chain seq x y z
N MET A 1 33.65 20.50 -21.59
CA MET A 1 32.77 20.47 -20.40
C MET A 1 31.88 19.24 -20.53
N LYS A 2 31.94 18.30 -19.58
CA LYS A 2 31.30 16.98 -19.72
C LYS A 2 30.07 16.94 -18.80
N PHE A 3 28.89 16.89 -19.38
CA PHE A 3 27.62 16.75 -18.68
C PHE A 3 27.55 15.38 -18.00
N ALA A 4 27.48 15.37 -16.67
CA ALA A 4 27.15 14.19 -15.91
C ALA A 4 25.62 14.01 -15.98
N ALA A 5 25.16 13.12 -16.86
CA ALA A 5 23.82 12.59 -16.77
C ALA A 5 23.74 11.78 -15.47
N PHE A 6 23.00 12.31 -14.48
CA PHE A 6 22.55 11.57 -13.32
C PHE A 6 21.63 10.45 -13.81
N LEU A 7 22.23 9.29 -14.12
CA LEU A 7 21.53 8.03 -14.16
C LEU A 7 21.17 7.69 -12.70
N LEU A 8 20.03 8.23 -12.25
CA LEU A 8 19.32 7.62 -11.12
C LEU A 8 19.17 6.14 -11.45
N PRO A 9 19.67 5.22 -10.61
CA PRO A 9 19.44 3.81 -10.84
C PRO A 9 17.92 3.61 -10.83
N LEU A 10 17.39 3.27 -11.99
CA LEU A 10 16.11 2.60 -12.14
C LEU A 10 16.24 1.31 -11.33
N ILE A 11 15.90 1.37 -10.05
CA ILE A 11 15.70 0.20 -9.20
C ILE A 11 14.74 -0.68 -9.99
N PRO A 12 15.13 -1.92 -10.35
CA PRO A 12 14.25 -2.80 -11.06
C PRO A 12 12.94 -2.91 -10.28
N ALA A 13 11.82 -2.50 -10.88
CA ALA A 13 10.48 -2.72 -10.34
C ALA A 13 10.20 -4.23 -10.07
N ALA A 14 11.10 -5.11 -10.52
CA ALA A 14 11.15 -6.53 -10.24
C ALA A 14 11.57 -6.91 -8.79
N LEU A 15 11.96 -5.95 -7.94
CA LEU A 15 12.22 -6.19 -6.51
C LEU A 15 11.21 -5.47 -5.60
N ALA A 16 10.04 -5.07 -6.11
CA ALA A 16 8.91 -4.84 -5.22
C ALA A 16 8.56 -6.19 -4.60
N ALA A 17 8.65 -6.31 -3.28
CA ALA A 17 8.23 -7.54 -2.60
C ALA A 17 6.77 -7.83 -3.00
N GLU A 18 6.47 -9.08 -3.32
CA GLU A 18 5.08 -9.48 -3.55
C GLU A 18 4.33 -9.34 -2.23
N CYS A 19 3.26 -8.54 -2.21
CA CYS A 19 2.48 -8.41 -0.97
C CYS A 19 1.88 -9.76 -0.60
N SER A 20 2.09 -10.19 0.64
CA SER A 20 1.21 -11.20 1.23
C SER A 20 -0.18 -10.60 1.42
N ARG A 21 -1.23 -11.38 1.14
CA ARG A 21 -2.61 -11.01 1.44
C ARG A 21 -3.05 -11.82 2.65
N ASP A 22 -3.44 -11.15 3.71
CA ASP A 22 -3.88 -11.78 4.94
C ASP A 22 -5.36 -11.48 5.20
N ALA A 23 -6.03 -12.33 5.98
CA ALA A 23 -7.45 -12.19 6.31
C ALA A 23 -7.71 -11.30 7.54
N GLY A 24 -6.68 -10.93 8.30
CA GLY A 24 -6.80 -10.06 9.45
C GLY A 24 -5.80 -10.38 10.55
N CYS A 25 -5.56 -9.41 11.43
CA CYS A 25 -4.69 -9.60 12.59
C CYS A 25 -5.53 -9.75 13.88
N PRO A 26 -5.51 -10.93 14.55
CA PRO A 26 -6.20 -11.10 15.83
C PRO A 26 -5.56 -10.21 16.91
N GLY A 27 -6.39 -9.43 17.58
CA GLY A 27 -5.96 -8.47 18.60
C GLY A 27 -5.50 -7.11 18.04
N CYS A 28 -5.36 -6.96 16.72
CA CYS A 28 -5.10 -5.66 16.13
C CYS A 28 -6.36 -4.76 16.18
N GLY A 29 -6.14 -3.46 16.35
CA GLY A 29 -7.17 -2.43 16.28
C GLY A 29 -6.92 -1.46 15.15
N THR A 30 -7.99 -0.86 14.62
CA THR A 30 -7.90 0.22 13.63
C THR A 30 -7.27 1.45 14.29
N VAL A 31 -6.13 1.89 13.76
CA VAL A 31 -5.40 3.09 14.19
C VAL A 31 -5.63 4.27 13.25
N ASP A 32 -6.07 4.02 12.02
CA ASP A 32 -6.50 5.07 11.09
C ASP A 32 -7.52 4.56 10.07
N SER A 33 -8.29 5.48 9.48
CA SER A 33 -9.24 5.18 8.41
C SER A 33 -9.36 6.36 7.46
N VAL A 34 -9.10 6.13 6.18
CA VAL A 34 -9.07 7.17 5.15
C VAL A 34 -9.78 6.70 3.88
N SER A 35 -10.36 7.65 3.14
CA SER A 35 -11.00 7.36 1.86
C SER A 35 -9.98 7.34 0.72
N PHE A 36 -10.24 6.52 -0.30
CA PHE A 36 -9.49 6.60 -1.55
C PHE A 36 -9.91 7.83 -2.36
N THR A 37 -8.94 8.53 -2.90
CA THR A 37 -9.14 9.57 -3.91
C THR A 37 -8.82 9.00 -5.28
N GLN A 38 -9.68 9.23 -6.27
CA GLN A 38 -9.49 8.73 -7.62
C GLN A 38 -8.86 9.81 -8.52
N ASN A 39 -7.85 9.42 -9.30
CA ASN A 39 -7.30 10.21 -10.39
C ASN A 39 -7.12 9.30 -11.62
N GLY A 40 -7.99 9.47 -12.63
CA GLY A 40 -8.09 8.53 -13.75
C GLY A 40 -8.47 7.13 -13.26
N ASN A 41 -7.65 6.13 -13.59
CA ASN A 41 -7.87 4.74 -13.18
C ASN A 41 -7.15 4.38 -11.86
N THR A 42 -6.50 5.35 -11.23
CA THR A 42 -5.73 5.15 -10.02
C THR A 42 -6.49 5.66 -8.81
N TYR A 43 -6.59 4.83 -7.78
CA TYR A 43 -7.16 5.15 -6.48
C TYR A 43 -6.03 5.23 -5.46
N THR A 44 -5.92 6.33 -4.75
CA THR A 44 -4.87 6.53 -3.73
C THR A 44 -5.50 6.88 -2.39
N ALA A 45 -5.14 6.14 -1.36
CA ALA A 45 -5.47 6.42 0.03
C ALA A 45 -4.18 6.70 0.79
N THR A 46 -4.06 7.91 1.33
CA THR A 46 -2.90 8.34 2.10
C THR A 46 -3.29 8.49 3.56
N SER A 47 -2.68 7.67 4.41
CA SER A 47 -2.72 7.80 5.86
C SER A 47 -1.46 8.56 6.32
N PRO A 48 -1.56 9.84 6.72
CA PRO A 48 -0.39 10.72 6.89
C PRO A 48 0.69 10.20 7.83
N SER A 49 0.31 9.42 8.84
CA SER A 49 1.24 8.90 9.86
C SER A 49 1.70 7.47 9.60
N TYR A 50 1.07 6.76 8.67
CA TYR A 50 1.22 5.31 8.57
C TYR A 50 1.63 4.82 7.19
N GLY A 51 1.13 5.42 6.11
CA GLY A 51 1.50 4.96 4.78
C GLY A 51 0.56 5.38 3.66
N VAL A 52 0.77 4.78 2.50
CA VAL A 52 -0.06 4.99 1.31
C VAL A 52 -0.41 3.66 0.67
N MET A 53 -1.65 3.53 0.21
CA MET A 53 -2.10 2.46 -0.66
C MET A 53 -2.58 3.05 -1.98
N THR A 54 -2.09 2.49 -3.08
CA THR A 54 -2.46 2.86 -4.43
C THR A 54 -2.99 1.63 -5.16
N MET A 55 -4.15 1.76 -5.81
CA MET A 55 -4.74 0.73 -6.65
C MET A 55 -4.94 1.25 -8.06
N ASP A 56 -4.40 0.56 -9.05
CA ASP A 56 -4.73 0.78 -10.47
C ASP A 56 -5.59 -0.37 -11.00
N ASP A 57 -5.79 -0.48 -12.32
CA ASP A 57 -6.60 -1.56 -12.92
C ASP A 57 -6.04 -2.97 -12.68
N THR A 58 -4.74 -3.08 -12.43
CA THR A 58 -3.99 -4.34 -12.43
C THR A 58 -3.25 -4.60 -11.13
N THR A 59 -2.85 -3.56 -10.39
CA THR A 59 -2.02 -3.71 -9.19
C THR A 59 -2.55 -2.96 -7.99
N VAL A 60 -2.14 -3.45 -6.81
CA VAL A 60 -2.24 -2.77 -5.52
C VAL A 60 -0.81 -2.62 -5.00
N SER A 61 -0.39 -1.37 -4.79
CA SER A 61 0.89 -1.03 -4.18
C SER A 61 0.66 -0.42 -2.81
N VAL A 62 1.43 -0.87 -1.82
CA VAL A 62 1.29 -0.42 -0.43
C VAL A 62 2.66 -0.06 0.09
N GLN A 63 2.74 1.06 0.80
CA GLN A 63 3.95 1.51 1.47
C GLN A 63 3.63 1.85 2.92
N ASN A 64 4.35 1.23 3.84
CA ASN A 64 4.36 1.56 5.25
C ASN A 64 5.45 2.60 5.50
N THR A 65 5.06 3.82 5.88
CA THR A 65 6.01 4.89 6.23
C THR A 65 6.27 4.96 7.73
N SER A 66 5.58 4.14 8.53
CA SER A 66 5.77 4.08 9.97
C SER A 66 6.98 3.22 10.36
N ASN A 67 7.40 3.35 11.61
CA ASN A 67 8.40 2.51 12.24
C ASN A 67 7.83 1.24 12.91
N LYS A 68 6.59 0.86 12.58
CA LYS A 68 5.88 -0.29 13.17
C LYS A 68 5.43 -1.26 12.09
N TRP A 69 5.19 -2.51 12.49
CA TRP A 69 4.42 -3.43 11.66
C TRP A 69 2.96 -2.98 11.62
N LEU A 70 2.40 -2.92 10.42
CA LEU A 70 1.03 -2.46 10.18
C LEU A 70 0.31 -3.38 9.21
N LEU A 71 -1.00 -3.41 9.31
CA LEU A 71 -1.89 -4.10 8.39
C LEU A 71 -2.74 -3.06 7.65
N PHE A 72 -2.56 -2.95 6.34
CA PHE A 72 -3.31 -2.03 5.48
C PHE A 72 -4.48 -2.77 4.84
N CYS A 73 -5.69 -2.47 5.28
CA CYS A 73 -6.89 -3.16 4.86
C CYS A 73 -7.79 -2.27 4.00
N VAL A 74 -8.12 -2.69 2.77
CA VAL A 74 -9.35 -2.22 2.13
C VAL A 74 -10.49 -2.93 2.85
N TYR A 75 -11.38 -2.16 3.46
CA TYR A 75 -12.40 -2.70 4.37
C TYR A 75 -13.17 -3.85 3.74
N GLY A 76 -13.15 -5.03 4.38
CA GLY A 76 -13.87 -6.22 3.90
C GLY A 76 -13.34 -6.86 2.60
N SER A 77 -12.14 -6.49 2.12
CA SER A 77 -11.55 -7.08 0.90
C SER A 77 -10.14 -7.64 1.11
N ILE A 78 -9.14 -6.77 1.16
CA ILE A 78 -7.71 -7.15 1.18
C ILE A 78 -7.07 -6.52 2.40
N CYS A 79 -6.28 -7.30 3.14
CA CYS A 79 -5.36 -6.78 4.13
C CYS A 79 -3.91 -7.13 3.76
N VAL A 80 -3.04 -6.13 3.82
CA VAL A 80 -1.63 -6.26 3.45
C VAL A 80 -0.76 -5.99 4.68
N PRO A 81 -0.12 -7.02 5.26
CA PRO A 81 0.80 -6.85 6.37
C PRO A 81 2.14 -6.33 5.85
N LEU A 82 2.64 -5.26 6.45
CA LEU A 82 3.93 -4.66 6.10
C LEU A 82 4.75 -4.37 7.35
N GLY A 83 6.02 -4.75 7.30
CA GLY A 83 7.03 -4.32 8.25
C GLY A 83 7.27 -2.82 8.20
N ALA A 84 8.02 -2.32 9.18
CA ALA A 84 8.37 -0.92 9.31
C ALA A 84 9.18 -0.44 8.10
N GLY A 85 8.74 0.62 7.42
CA GLY A 85 9.43 1.18 6.26
C GLY A 85 9.32 0.35 4.97
N ASP A 86 8.64 -0.79 5.00
CA ASP A 86 8.54 -1.69 3.85
C ASP A 86 7.50 -1.21 2.83
N SER A 87 7.67 -1.68 1.60
CA SER A 87 6.68 -1.52 0.53
C SER A 87 6.57 -2.80 -0.28
N CYS A 88 5.39 -3.03 -0.84
CA CYS A 88 5.11 -4.20 -1.65
C CYS A 88 4.10 -3.87 -2.74
N THR A 89 4.04 -4.73 -3.75
CA THR A 89 3.01 -4.68 -4.81
C THR A 89 2.41 -6.06 -5.01
N THR A 90 1.12 -6.13 -5.32
CA THR A 90 0.42 -7.38 -5.67
C THR A 90 -0.60 -7.13 -6.77
N ALA A 91 -1.08 -8.20 -7.41
CA ALA A 91 -2.14 -8.12 -8.38
C ALA A 91 -3.45 -7.67 -7.71
N ARG A 92 -4.15 -6.72 -8.34
CA ARG A 92 -5.48 -6.32 -7.92
C ARG A 92 -6.50 -7.41 -8.24
N GLN A 93 -7.38 -7.68 -7.29
CA GLN A 93 -8.51 -8.57 -7.49
C GLN A 93 -9.80 -7.77 -7.71
N SER A 94 -10.76 -8.36 -8.39
CA SER A 94 -12.07 -7.73 -8.65
C SER A 94 -12.86 -7.42 -7.37
N THR A 95 -12.52 -8.07 -6.26
CA THR A 95 -13.10 -7.81 -4.94
C THR A 95 -12.55 -6.55 -4.28
N ASP A 96 -11.39 -6.05 -4.72
CA ASP A 96 -10.72 -4.87 -4.15
C ASP A 96 -11.50 -3.61 -4.50
N ASN A 97 -12.41 -3.26 -3.61
CA ASN A 97 -13.34 -2.16 -3.78
C ASN A 97 -12.84 -0.90 -3.05
N PRO A 98 -12.25 0.08 -3.76
CA PRO A 98 -11.76 1.32 -3.15
C PRO A 98 -12.88 2.17 -2.53
N ALA A 99 -14.16 1.92 -2.86
CA ALA A 99 -15.28 2.61 -2.25
C ALA A 99 -15.44 2.30 -0.75
N LEU A 100 -14.84 1.21 -0.27
CA LEU A 100 -14.93 0.78 1.14
C LEU A 100 -13.91 1.50 2.04
N GLY A 101 -12.97 2.26 1.46
CA GLY A 101 -11.93 2.97 2.21
C GLY A 101 -10.78 2.07 2.67
N LEU A 102 -9.70 2.72 3.09
CA LEU A 102 -8.52 2.11 3.69
C LEU A 102 -8.61 2.20 5.21
N GLN A 103 -8.39 1.09 5.90
CA GLN A 103 -8.17 1.03 7.32
C GLN A 103 -6.73 0.59 7.58
N VAL A 104 -6.06 1.28 8.49
CA VAL A 104 -4.73 0.89 8.97
C VAL A 104 -4.89 0.30 10.35
N TRP A 105 -4.42 -0.93 10.54
CA TRP A 105 -4.51 -1.62 11.82
C TRP A 105 -3.10 -1.84 12.39
N SER A 106 -3.02 -1.84 13.72
CA SER A 106 -1.79 -2.11 14.47
C SER A 106 -2.09 -3.00 15.67
N GLN A 107 -1.09 -3.74 16.13
CA GLN A 107 -1.15 -4.57 17.34
C GLN A 107 -0.88 -3.71 18.59
#